data_AF-A0A381YE82-F1
#
_entry.id   AF-A0A381YE82-F1
#
_cell.length_a   1.000
_cell.length_b   1.000
_cell.length_c   1.000
_cell.angle_alpha   90.00
_cell.angle_beta   90.00
_cell.angle_gamma   90.00
#
_symmetry.space_group_name_H-M   'P 1'
#
loop_
_entity.id
_entity.type
_entity.pdbx_description
1 polymer ?
#
loop_
_entity_poly.entity_id
_entity_poly.type
_entity_poly.pdbx_seq_one_letter_code
_entity_poly.pdbx_strand_id
1 'polypeptide(L)' 'MYVDEGEFVTIIGPNGCGKSTLIKTIFGIATYYSGDIKYRGNDVSGWRTDQ' A
#
# COMPACT_ATOMS: atom_id res chain seq x y z
N MET A 1 4.35 8.13 -0.38
CA MET A 1 5.33 7.34 -1.15
C MET A 1 4.85 7.29 -2.58
N TYR A 2 5.74 7.46 -3.54
CA TYR A 2 5.45 7.32 -4.96
C TYR A 2 6.31 6.18 -5.50
N VAL A 3 5.75 5.41 -6.42
CA VAL A 3 6.43 4.32 -7.12
C VAL A 3 6.10 4.49 -8.58
N ASP A 4 7.11 4.71 -9.40
CA ASP A 4 6.97 4.90 -10.83
C ASP A 4 6.92 3.56 -11.57
N GLU A 5 6.43 3.60 -12.81
CA GLU A 5 6.33 2.42 -13.66
C GLU A 5 7.73 1.81 -13.92
N GLY A 6 7.88 0.52 -13.63
CA GLY A 6 9.14 -0.20 -13.79
C GLY A 6 10.06 -0.18 -12.56
N GLU A 7 9.70 0.55 -11.49
CA GLU A 7 10.50 0.54 -10.26
C GLU A 7 10.32 -0.77 -9.47
N PHE A 8 11.45 -1.29 -8.96
CA PHE A 8 11.46 -2.40 -8.02
C PHE A 8 11.78 -1.87 -6.61
N VAL A 9 10.76 -1.80 -5.75
CA VAL A 9 10.90 -1.19 -4.43
C VAL A 9 10.83 -2.24 -3.33
N THR A 10 11.74 -2.13 -2.35
CA THR A 10 11.79 -3.00 -1.17
C THR A 10 11.51 -2.19 0.10
N ILE A 11 10.66 -2.72 0.97
CA ILE A 11 10.38 -2.14 2.30
C ILE A 11 11.19 -2.90 3.35
N ILE A 12 12.15 -2.22 3.98
CA ILE A 12 13.04 -2.80 5.01
C ILE A 12 12.81 -2.16 6.39
N GLY A 13 13.11 -2.91 7.45
CA GLY A 13 12.98 -2.43 8.82
C GLY A 13 12.82 -3.56 9.84
N PRO A 14 12.95 -3.29 11.14
CA PRO A 14 12.87 -4.30 12.20
C PRO A 14 11.47 -4.94 12.33
N ASN A 15 11.38 -6.06 13.04
CA ASN A 15 10.09 -6.69 13.32
C ASN A 15 9.16 -5.73 14.09
N GLY A 16 7.88 -5.74 13.73
CA GLY A 16 6.88 -4.85 14.33
C GLY A 16 6.83 -3.42 13.76
N CYS A 17 7.72 -3.00 12.86
CA CYS A 17 7.73 -1.64 12.32
C CYS A 17 6.63 -1.34 11.27
N GLY A 18 5.68 -2.27 11.07
CA GLY A 18 4.50 -2.03 10.21
C GLY A 18 4.65 -2.39 8.72
N LYS A 19 5.76 -3.00 8.27
CA LYS A 19 5.97 -3.35 6.85
C LYS A 19 4.82 -4.17 6.25
N SER A 20 4.45 -5.26 6.91
CA SER A 20 3.36 -6.12 6.47
C SER A 20 2.00 -5.42 6.56
N THR A 21 1.83 -4.51 7.52
CA THR A 21 0.62 -3.68 7.63
C THR A 21 0.51 -2.75 6.44
N LEU A 22 1.59 -2.03 6.08
CA LEU A 22 1.63 -1.16 4.90
C LEU A 22 1.28 -1.93 3.61
N ILE A 23 1.90 -3.09 3.40
CA ILE A 23 1.61 -3.93 2.21
C ILE A 23 0.14 -4.39 2.22
N LYS A 24 -0.39 -4.83 3.36
CA LYS A 24 -1.81 -5.25 3.48
C LYS A 24 -2.78 -4.09 3.25
N THR A 25 -2.43 -2.88 3.68
CA THR A 25 -3.23 -1.67 3.45
C THR A 25 -3.27 -1.33 1.96
N ILE A 26 -2.13 -1.40 1.25
CA ILE A 26 -2.07 -1.21 -0.22
C ILE A 26 -2.99 -2.19 -0.95
N PHE A 27 -3.08 -3.44 -0.49
CA PHE A 27 -3.96 -4.46 -1.07
C PHE A 27 -5.41 -4.44 -0.56
N GLY A 28 -5.80 -3.43 0.24
CA GLY A 28 -7.15 -3.34 0.80
C GLY A 28 -7.52 -4.42 1.82
N ILE A 29 -6.53 -5.13 2.37
CA ILE A 29 -6.71 -6.21 3.36
C ILE A 29 -6.77 -5.65 4.79
N ALA A 30 -6.07 -4.55 5.06
CA ALA A 30 -6.02 -3.90 6.37
C ALA A 30 -6.60 -2.49 6.32
N THR A 31 -7.29 -2.08 7.39
CA THR A 31 -7.77 -0.71 7.57
C THR A 31 -6.62 0.23 7.91
N TYR A 32 -6.79 1.51 7.57
CA TYR A 32 -5.85 2.58 7.88
C TYR A 32 -6.62 3.81 8.37
N TYR A 33 -5.96 4.67 9.14
CA TYR A 33 -6.65 5.76 9.85
C TYR A 33 -6.96 6.96 8.97
N SER A 34 -6.06 7.33 8.05
CA SER A 34 -6.19 8.53 7.23
C SER A 34 -5.27 8.47 6.01
N GLY A 35 -5.60 9.26 4.98
CA GLY A 35 -4.85 9.35 3.72
C GLY A 35 -5.52 8.58 2.58
N ASP A 36 -4.80 8.45 1.48
CA ASP A 36 -5.30 7.90 0.23
C ASP A 36 -4.22 7.07 -0.47
N ILE A 37 -4.66 6.00 -1.13
CA ILE A 37 -3.84 5.17 -2.01
C ILE A 37 -4.33 5.40 -3.42
N LYS A 38 -3.44 5.92 -4.28
CA LYS A 38 -3.77 6.22 -5.67
C LYS A 38 -3.02 5.32 -6.64
N TYR A 39 -3.76 4.78 -7.60
CA TYR A 39 -3.18 4.08 -8.74
C TYR A 39 -3.58 4.80 -10.03
N ARG A 40 -2.56 5.28 -10.77
CA ARG A 40 -2.75 6.08 -12.01
C ARG A 40 -3.72 7.25 -11.83
N GLY A 41 -3.62 7.94 -10.68
CA GLY A 41 -4.46 9.09 -10.35
C GLY A 41 -5.85 8.76 -9.79
N ASN A 42 -6.28 7.50 -9.86
CA ASN A 42 -7.55 7.08 -9.27
C ASN A 42 -7.36 6.68 -7.81
N ASP A 43 -8.28 7.11 -6.95
CA ASP A 43 -8.32 6.62 -5.58
C ASP A 43 -8.76 5.16 -5.57
N VAL A 44 -7.88 4.29 -5.09
CA VAL A 44 -8.09 2.84 -4.96
C VAL A 44 -8.06 2.40 -3.50
N SER A 45 -8.23 3.36 -2.59
CA SER A 45 -8.23 3.10 -1.16
C SER A 45 -9.27 2.05 -0.78
N GLY A 46 -8.84 0.97 -0.15
CA GLY A 46 -9.71 -0.13 0.28
C GLY A 46 -10.16 -1.08 -0.83
N TRP A 47 -9.70 -0.91 -2.07
CA TRP A 47 -9.93 -1.89 -3.13
C TRP A 47 -9.24 -3.19 -2.78
N ARG A 48 -9.96 -4.31 -2.91
CA ARG A 48 -9.33 -5.61 -2.79
C ARG A 48 -8.78 -6.05 -4.14
N THR A 49 -7.70 -6.82 -4.11
CA THR A 49 -7.04 -7.34 -5.31
C THR A 49 -7.82 -8.44 -6.04
N ASP A 50 -8.88 -8.95 -5.44
CA ASP A 50 -9.75 -10.02 -5.96
C ASP A 50 -11.08 -9.52 -6.53
N GLN A 51 -11.28 -8.19 -6.58
CA GLN A 51 -12.45 -7.55 -7.18
C GLN A 51 -12.13 -6.96 -8.55
#